data_AF-A0A3B0JA76-F1
#
_entry.id   AF-A0A3B0JA76-F1
#
_cell.length_a   1.000
_cell.length_b   1.000
_cell.length_c   1.000
_cell.angle_alpha   90.00
_cell.angle_beta   90.00
_cell.angle_gamma   90.00
#
_symmetry.space_group_name_H-M   'P 1'
#
loop_
_entity.id
_entity.type
_entity.pdbx_description
1 polymer ?
#
loop_
_entity_poly.entity_id
_entity_poly.type
_entity_poly.pdbx_seq_one_letter_code
_entity_poly.pdbx_strand_id
1 'polypeptide(L)' 'MDNEQLKLSKKTVIVDGKEIDKEIVHHCIDKVEQAVLDVVTHLVKKGAEKEDVINAAKTTAEAIGSWNGF' A
#
# COMPACT_ATOMS: atom_id res chain seq x y z
N MET A 1 -9.08 20.27 -35.58
CA MET A 1 -8.81 20.74 -34.20
C MET A 1 -9.94 20.19 -33.38
N ASP A 2 -9.80 18.96 -32.89
CA ASP A 2 -10.77 18.37 -31.96
C ASP A 2 -9.97 17.70 -30.85
N ASN A 3 -9.52 18.60 -29.97
CA ASN A 3 -9.02 18.44 -28.61
C ASN A 3 -9.14 17.02 -28.01
N GLU A 4 -8.00 16.35 -27.87
CA GLU A 4 -7.32 15.93 -26.62
C GLU A 4 -8.14 15.82 -25.31
N GLN A 5 -9.42 15.44 -25.32
CA GLN A 5 -10.20 15.26 -24.09
C GLN A 5 -11.17 14.10 -24.20
N LEU A 6 -10.65 12.87 -24.09
CA LEU A 6 -11.31 11.82 -23.30
C LEU A 6 -10.41 10.62 -23.01
N LYS A 7 -9.10 10.81 -22.78
CA LYS A 7 -8.35 9.89 -21.90
C LYS A 7 -8.58 10.30 -20.45
N LEU A 8 -9.85 10.41 -20.03
CA LEU A 8 -10.20 10.21 -18.63
C LEU A 8 -10.00 8.70 -18.36
N SER A 9 -8.72 8.30 -18.27
CA SER A 9 -8.33 7.06 -17.62
C SER A 9 -9.02 7.08 -16.27
N LYS A 10 -9.96 6.15 -16.07
CA LYS A 10 -10.83 6.08 -14.88
C LYS A 10 -10.01 6.38 -13.63
N LYS A 11 -10.29 7.54 -13.02
CA LYS A 11 -9.58 8.03 -11.82
C LYS A 11 -9.85 7.17 -10.60
N THR A 12 -10.78 6.23 -10.69
CA THR A 12 -11.25 5.41 -9.59
C THR A 12 -11.03 3.92 -9.86
N VAL A 13 -10.81 3.16 -8.79
CA VAL A 13 -10.67 1.70 -8.75
C VAL A 13 -11.73 1.13 -7.80
N ILE A 14 -12.20 -0.09 -8.07
CA ILE A 14 -13.15 -0.77 -7.18
C ILE A 14 -12.37 -1.62 -6.18
N VAL A 15 -12.53 -1.31 -4.89
CA VAL A 15 -11.99 -2.06 -3.76
C VAL A 15 -13.15 -2.45 -2.88
N ASP A 16 -13.36 -3.75 -2.66
CA ASP A 16 -14.47 -4.28 -1.85
C ASP A 16 -15.86 -3.77 -2.29
N GLY A 17 -16.08 -3.69 -3.61
CA GLY A 17 -17.33 -3.18 -4.20
C GLY A 17 -17.53 -1.67 -4.07
N LYS A 18 -16.58 -0.94 -3.46
CA LYS A 18 -16.60 0.53 -3.34
C LYS A 18 -15.71 1.16 -4.39
N GLU A 19 -16.21 2.21 -5.03
CA GLU A 19 -15.42 3.03 -5.94
C GLU A 19 -14.55 4.00 -5.13
N ILE A 20 -13.23 3.91 -5.27
CA ILE A 20 -12.24 4.71 -4.54
C ILE A 20 -11.33 5.40 -5.55
N ASP A 21 -10.98 6.66 -5.31
CA ASP A 21 -10.00 7.36 -6.15
C ASP A 21 -8.63 6.66 -6.10
N LYS A 22 -8.03 6.47 -7.28
CA LYS A 22 -6.76 5.78 -7.46
C LYS A 22 -5.61 6.50 -6.78
N GLU A 23 -5.65 7.83 -6.68
CA GLU A 23 -4.66 8.60 -5.95
C GLU A 23 -4.72 8.28 -4.45
N ILE A 24 -5.92 8.10 -3.90
CA ILE A 24 -6.10 7.67 -2.49
C ILE A 24 -5.53 6.27 -2.29
N VAL A 25 -5.81 5.34 -3.21
CA VAL A 25 -5.29 3.98 -3.13
C VAL A 25 -3.76 3.95 -3.20
N HIS A 26 -3.16 4.67 -4.15
CA HIS A 26 -1.71 4.77 -4.24
C HIS A 26 -1.10 5.41 -2.99
N HIS A 27 -1.67 6.50 -2.48
CA HIS A 27 -1.18 7.15 -1.27
C HIS A 27 -1.25 6.24 -0.04
N CYS A 28 -2.29 5.42 0.08
CA CYS A 28 -2.39 4.41 1.14
C CYS A 28 -1.37 3.29 0.97
N ILE A 29 -1.16 2.80 -0.26
CA ILE A 29 -0.18 1.75 -0.55
C ILE A 29 1.25 2.24 -0.29
N ASP A 30 1.60 3.44 -0.73
CA ASP A 30 2.95 3.98 -0.54
C ASP A 30 3.34 4.03 0.94
N LYS A 31 2.40 4.43 1.82
CA LYS A 31 2.64 4.46 3.26
C LYS A 31 2.83 3.07 3.86
N VAL A 32 2.03 2.09 3.40
CA VAL A 32 2.16 0.69 3.84
C VAL A 32 3.48 0.11 3.34
N GLU A 33 3.82 0.34 2.07
CA GLU A 33 5.04 -0.16 1.44
C GLU A 33 6.29 0.37 2.14
N GLN A 34 6.37 1.68 2.40
CA GLN A 34 7.51 2.28 3.09
C GLN A 34 7.71 1.70 4.49
N ALA A 35 6.64 1.59 5.29
CA ALA A 35 6.72 1.06 6.64
C ALA A 35 7.11 -0.44 6.66
N VAL A 36 6.57 -1.23 5.72
CA VAL A 36 6.94 -2.64 5.57
C VAL A 36 8.40 -2.78 5.14
N LEU A 37 8.86 -1.95 4.19
CA LEU A 37 10.23 -1.95 3.71
C LEU A 37 11.24 -1.62 4.82
N ASP A 38 10.93 -0.65 5.68
CA ASP A 38 11.76 -0.28 6.82
C ASP A 38 11.93 -1.44 7.81
N VAL A 39 10.83 -2.12 8.15
CA VAL A 39 10.84 -3.29 9.04
C VAL A 39 11.65 -4.43 8.42
N VAL A 40 11.41 -4.75 7.15
CA VAL A 40 12.15 -5.79 6.42
C VAL A 40 13.64 -5.45 6.40
N THR A 41 14.00 -4.22 6.05
CA THR A 41 15.39 -3.77 5.99
C THR A 41 16.08 -3.89 7.34
N HIS A 42 15.41 -3.47 8.42
CA HIS A 42 15.96 -3.54 9.78
C HIS A 42 16.20 -4.98 10.23
N LEU A 43 15.25 -5.88 9.97
CA LEU A 43 15.36 -7.29 10.37
C LEU A 43 16.40 -8.04 9.55
N VAL A 44 16.46 -7.81 8.24
CA VAL A 44 17.50 -8.37 7.38
C VAL A 44 18.90 -7.91 7.83
N LYS A 45 19.06 -6.62 8.17
CA LYS A 45 20.34 -6.09 8.70
C LYS A 45 20.76 -6.74 10.03
N LYS A 46 19.80 -7.22 10.82
CA LYS A 46 20.05 -7.94 12.07
C LYS A 46 20.32 -9.44 11.86
N GLY A 47 20.23 -9.93 10.63
CA GLY A 47 20.37 -11.34 10.32
C GLY A 47 19.18 -12.18 10.78
N ALA A 48 17.98 -11.59 10.87
CA ALA A 48 16.77 -12.32 11.21
C ALA A 48 16.45 -13.38 10.15
N GLU A 49 15.83 -14.48 10.57
CA GLU A 49 15.44 -15.54 9.66
C GLU A 49 14.32 -15.10 8.72
N LYS A 50 14.26 -15.74 7.55
CA LYS A 50 13.28 -15.39 6.51
C LYS A 50 11.85 -15.42 7.02
N GLU A 51 11.49 -16.39 7.86
CA GLU A 51 10.14 -16.52 8.41
C GLU A 51 9.80 -15.37 9.37
N ASP A 52 10.75 -14.93 10.19
CA ASP A 52 10.57 -13.78 11.09
C ASP A 52 10.38 -12.48 10.31
N VAL A 53 11.18 -12.28 9.25
CA VAL A 53 11.05 -11.11 8.36
C VAL A 53 9.67 -11.10 7.69
N ILE A 54 9.19 -12.24 7.19
CA ILE A 54 7.88 -12.37 6.54
C ILE A 54 6.75 -12.11 7.54
N ASN A 55 6.84 -12.68 8.74
CA ASN A 55 5.81 -12.50 9.77
C ASN A 55 5.75 -11.04 10.23
N ALA A 56 6.90 -10.41 10.47
CA ALA A 56 6.94 -9.00 10.86
C ALA A 56 6.41 -8.06 9.76
N ALA A 57 6.71 -8.35 8.49
CA ALA A 57 6.16 -7.61 7.35
C ALA A 57 4.63 -7.70 7.29
N LYS A 58 4.07 -8.90 7.44
CA LYS A 58 2.62 -9.11 7.49
C LYS A 58 1.96 -8.37 8.64
N THR A 59 2.48 -8.54 9.86
CA THR A 59 1.96 -7.86 11.05
C THR A 59 2.02 -6.34 10.90
N THR A 60 3.06 -5.80 10.27
CA THR A 60 3.19 -4.36 10.01
C THR A 60 2.12 -3.88 9.02
N ALA A 61 1.92 -4.59 7.92
CA ALA A 61 0.88 -4.26 6.95
C ALA A 61 -0.53 -4.35 7.56
N GLU A 62 -0.80 -5.39 8.36
CA GLU A 62 -2.06 -5.57 9.08
C GLU A 62 -2.28 -4.48 10.13
N ALA A 63 -1.25 -4.11 10.90
CA ALA A 63 -1.34 -3.05 11.89
C ALA A 63 -1.69 -1.70 11.24
N ILE A 64 -1.09 -1.37 10.09
CA ILE A 64 -1.41 -0.15 9.35
C ILE A 64 -2.84 -0.21 8.78
N GLY A 65 -3.25 -1.37 8.25
CA GLY A 65 -4.61 -1.58 7.76
C GLY A 65 -5.67 -1.50 8.86
N SER A 66 -5.36 -1.99 10.06
CA SER A 66 -6.23 -1.98 11.25
C SER A 66 -6.27 -0.61 11.95
N TRP A 67 -5.25 0.23 11.74
CA TRP A 67 -5.23 1.63 12.18
C TRP A 67 -6.02 2.58 11.27
N ASN A 68 -6.84 2.05 10.34
CA ASN A 68 -7.88 2.81 9.66
C ASN A 68 -9.09 3.02 10.58
N GLY A 69 -8.89 3.81 11.65
CA GLY A 69 -9.95 4.40 12.47
C GLY A 69 -10.41 5.74 11.90
N PHE A 70 -10.98 5.73 10.69
CA PHE A 70 -11.77 6.83 10.13
C PHE A 70 -13.23 6.42 10.02
#